data_AF-A0A7W0H5L1-F1
#
_entry.id   AF-A0A7W0H5L1-F1
#
_cell.length_a   1.000
_cell.length_b   1.000
_cell.length_c   1.000
_cell.angle_alpha   90.00
_cell.angle_beta   90.00
_cell.angle_gamma   90.00
#
_symmetry.space_group_name_H-M   'P 1'
#
loop_
_entity.id
_entity.type
_entity.pdbx_description
1 polymer ?
#
loop_
_entity_poly.entity_id
_entity_poly.type
_entity_poly.pdbx_seq_one_letter_code
_entity_poly.pdbx_strand_id
1 'polypeptide(L)'
;MWCVKLSDSQREALIALVKTQCEPGPAVTAVLEALTLARWDDLPDATLPWDRVAELACAQGIGEADVVWDLAAGMTPKKPAPGTALAPRAGV
;
A
#
# COMPACT_ATOMS: atom_id res chain seq x y z
N MET A 1 1.80 -0.99 -14.60
CA MET A 1 0.72 -0.31 -13.87
C MET A 1 1.28 1.01 -13.36
N TRP A 2 0.60 2.13 -13.60
CA TRP A 2 1.08 3.45 -13.19
C TRP A 2 0.28 3.92 -11.98
N CYS A 3 0.98 4.38 -10.95
CA CYS A 3 0.39 5.03 -9.79
C CYS A 3 0.64 6.54 -9.90
N VAL A 4 -0.40 7.33 -9.74
CA VAL A 4 -0.30 8.79 -9.68
C VAL A 4 -0.60 9.23 -8.25
N LYS A 5 0.34 9.91 -7.62
CA LYS A 5 0.13 10.54 -6.30
C LYS A 5 -0.46 11.92 -6.53
N LEU A 6 -1.69 12.12 -6.07
CA LEU A 6 -2.38 13.42 -6.09
C LEU A 6 -2.32 14.01 -4.68
N SER A 7 -2.05 15.31 -4.58
CA SER A 7 -2.34 16.03 -3.34
C SER A 7 -3.85 16.12 -3.13
N ASP A 8 -4.30 16.42 -1.91
CA ASP A 8 -5.72 16.60 -1.63
C ASP A 8 -6.37 17.64 -2.56
N SER A 9 -5.73 18.78 -2.79
CA SER A 9 -6.27 19.80 -3.71
C SER A 9 -6.36 19.31 -5.15
N GLN A 10 -5.39 18.51 -5.62
CA GLN A 10 -5.43 17.93 -6.96
C GLN A 10 -6.55 16.88 -7.10
N ARG A 11 -6.74 16.05 -6.06
CA ARG A 11 -7.86 15.10 -6.02
C ARG A 11 -9.20 15.82 -6.05
N GLU A 12 -9.40 16.81 -5.19
CA GLU A 12 -10.67 17.54 -5.12
C GLU A 12 -10.98 18.26 -6.44
N ALA A 13 -9.97 18.85 -7.09
CA ALA A 13 -10.13 19.44 -8.42
C ALA A 13 -10.54 18.39 -9.47
N LEU A 14 -9.96 17.19 -9.43
CA LEU A 14 -10.31 16.10 -10.34
C LEU A 14 -11.74 15.59 -10.08
N ILE A 15 -12.16 15.44 -8.83
CA ILE A 15 -13.53 15.09 -8.45
C ILE A 15 -14.52 16.12 -9.01
N ALA A 16 -14.23 17.41 -8.84
CA ALA A 16 -15.07 18.49 -9.38
C ALA A 16 -15.16 18.45 -10.90
N LEU A 17 -14.04 18.19 -11.58
CA LEU A 17 -13.98 18.08 -13.04
C LEU A 17 -14.80 16.89 -13.57
N VAL A 18 -14.66 15.72 -12.96
CA VAL A 18 -15.42 14.51 -13.33
C VAL A 18 -16.92 14.73 -13.14
N LYS A 19 -17.34 15.35 -12.02
CA LYS A 19 -18.75 15.69 -11.76
C LYS A 19 -19.33 16.67 -12.77
N THR A 20 -18.51 17.52 -13.38
CA THR A 20 -18.95 18.55 -14.33
C THR A 20 -19.00 18.04 -15.77
N GLN A 21 -18.06 17.17 -16.14
CA GLN A 21 -17.86 16.78 -17.54
C GLN A 21 -18.36 15.37 -17.90
N CYS A 22 -18.65 14.52 -16.92
CA CYS A 22 -19.06 13.14 -17.18
C CYS A 22 -20.54 12.93 -16.86
N GLU A 23 -21.23 12.21 -17.74
CA GLU A 23 -22.59 11.75 -17.45
C GLU A 23 -22.58 10.75 -16.28
N PRO A 24 -23.53 10.86 -15.33
CA PRO A 24 -23.59 9.96 -14.20
C PRO A 24 -23.91 8.54 -14.66
N GLY A 25 -22.96 7.63 -14.44
CA GLY A 25 -23.10 6.21 -14.73
C GLY A 25 -22.24 5.37 -13.78
N PRO A 26 -22.40 4.03 -13.77
CA PRO A 26 -21.77 3.15 -12.79
C PRO A 26 -20.24 3.29 -12.73
N ALA A 27 -19.60 3.47 -13.89
CA ALA A 27 -18.16 3.67 -13.97
C ALA A 27 -17.72 5.01 -13.36
N VAL A 28 -18.48 6.08 -13.60
CA VAL A 28 -18.20 7.42 -13.05
C VAL A 28 -18.39 7.42 -11.54
N THR A 29 -19.43 6.75 -11.03
CA THR A 29 -19.63 6.56 -9.59
C THR A 29 -18.46 5.83 -8.96
N ALA A 30 -18.02 4.71 -9.55
CA ALA A 30 -16.88 3.95 -9.04
C ALA A 30 -15.57 4.77 -9.02
N VAL A 31 -15.35 5.60 -10.05
CA VAL A 31 -14.19 6.50 -10.09
C VAL A 31 -14.27 7.56 -8.99
N LEU A 32 -15.44 8.17 -8.78
CA LEU A 32 -15.63 9.18 -7.73
C LEU A 32 -15.44 8.58 -6.33
N GLU A 33 -15.92 7.37 -6.09
CA GLU A 33 -15.67 6.62 -4.84
C GLU A 33 -14.19 6.32 -4.67
N ALA A 34 -13.52 5.80 -5.70
CA ALA A 34 -12.09 5.50 -5.65
C ALA A 34 -11.25 6.75 -5.38
N LEU A 35 -11.58 7.89 -6.01
CA LEU A 35 -10.93 9.16 -5.72
C LEU A 35 -11.15 9.54 -4.26
N THR A 36 -12.39 9.51 -3.76
CA THR A 36 -12.70 9.85 -2.36
C THR A 36 -11.90 9.04 -1.33
N LEU A 37 -11.63 7.76 -1.64
CA LEU A 37 -10.83 6.87 -0.79
C LEU A 37 -9.31 7.10 -0.90
N ALA A 38 -8.83 7.73 -1.98
CA ALA A 38 -7.42 8.01 -2.22
C ALA A 38 -6.92 9.25 -1.44
N ARG A 39 -7.07 9.22 -0.11
CA ARG A 39 -6.53 10.22 0.83
C ARG A 39 -5.18 9.77 1.40
N TRP A 40 -4.12 10.07 0.66
CA TRP A 40 -2.77 9.63 1.02
C TRP A 40 -2.03 10.59 1.95
N ASP A 41 -2.41 11.88 1.99
CA ASP A 41 -1.72 12.89 2.80
C ASP A 41 -2.13 12.86 4.29
N ASP A 42 -3.32 12.34 4.61
CA ASP A 42 -3.82 12.17 6.00
C ASP A 42 -3.49 10.80 6.61
N LEU A 43 -2.78 9.93 5.88
CA LEU A 43 -2.38 8.63 6.42
C LEU A 43 -1.24 8.85 7.43
N PRO A 44 -1.39 8.41 8.69
CA PRO A 44 -0.31 8.51 9.65
C PRO A 44 0.92 7.76 9.14
N ASP A 45 2.10 8.25 9.47
CA ASP A 45 3.33 7.48 9.30
C ASP A 45 3.13 6.11 9.93
N ALA A 46 3.37 5.05 9.16
CA ALA A 46 3.13 3.70 9.61
C ALA A 46 4.06 3.38 10.79
N THR A 47 3.52 3.41 12.01
CA THR A 47 4.20 2.98 13.24
C THR A 47 4.10 1.47 13.37
N LEU A 48 4.70 0.75 12.43
CA LEU A 48 4.87 -0.69 12.56
C LEU A 48 6.14 -0.98 13.37
N PRO A 49 6.21 -2.13 14.06
CA PRO A 49 7.46 -2.59 14.69
C PRO A 49 8.43 -3.02 13.58
N TRP A 50 9.02 -2.04 12.89
CA TRP A 50 9.83 -2.25 11.68
C TRP A 50 11.00 -3.19 11.91
N ASP A 51 11.62 -3.14 13.10
CA ASP A 51 12.67 -4.09 13.50
C ASP A 51 12.15 -5.54 13.44
N ARG A 52 10.93 -5.77 13.94
CA ARG A 52 10.31 -7.09 13.92
C ARG A 52 9.90 -7.53 12.52
N VAL A 53 9.47 -6.59 11.68
CA VAL A 53 9.15 -6.85 10.27
C VAL A 53 10.42 -7.27 9.53
N ALA A 54 11.53 -6.58 9.71
CA ALA A 54 12.82 -6.90 9.11
C ALA A 54 13.36 -8.26 9.57
N GLU A 55 13.26 -8.58 10.87
CA GLU A 55 13.62 -9.90 11.41
C GLU A 55 12.80 -11.02 10.76
N LEU A 56 11.48 -10.84 10.64
CA LEU A 56 10.58 -11.83 10.05
C LEU A 56 10.81 -11.98 8.55
N ALA A 57 11.08 -10.89 7.84
CA ALA A 57 11.40 -10.89 6.41
C ALA A 57 12.70 -11.67 6.16
N CYS A 58 13.74 -11.37 6.94
CA CYS A 58 15.01 -12.09 6.88
C CYS A 58 14.86 -13.57 7.25
N ALA A 59 14.13 -13.87 8.33
CA ALA A 59 13.94 -15.24 8.76
C ALA A 59 13.20 -16.07 7.70
N GLN A 60 12.21 -15.49 7.01
CA GLN A 60 11.36 -16.18 6.03
C GLN A 60 11.91 -16.13 4.59
N GLY A 61 12.84 -15.23 4.30
CA GLY A 61 13.34 -14.99 2.95
C GLY A 61 12.31 -14.32 2.03
N ILE A 62 11.43 -13.48 2.59
CA ILE A 62 10.39 -12.73 1.86
C ILE A 62 10.62 -11.22 2.00
N GLY A 63 9.87 -10.40 1.26
CA GLY A 63 9.94 -8.95 1.39
C GLY A 63 9.26 -8.46 2.68
N GLU A 64 9.71 -7.32 3.21
CA GLU A 64 9.05 -6.67 4.34
C GLU A 64 7.57 -6.35 4.05
N ALA A 65 7.24 -6.00 2.80
CA ALA A 65 5.87 -5.77 2.37
C ALA A 65 4.99 -7.03 2.54
N ASP A 66 5.53 -8.21 2.20
CA ASP A 66 4.83 -9.49 2.37
C ASP A 66 4.59 -9.79 3.85
N VAL A 67 5.58 -9.53 4.70
CA VAL A 67 5.43 -9.66 6.17
C VAL A 67 4.34 -8.74 6.71
N VAL A 68 4.30 -7.47 6.27
CA VAL A 68 3.27 -6.52 6.69
C VAL A 68 1.88 -7.00 6.26
N TRP A 69 1.74 -7.52 5.04
CA TRP A 69 0.49 -8.11 4.58
C TRP A 69 0.07 -9.33 5.40
N ASP A 70 1.00 -10.23 5.70
CA ASP A 70 0.72 -11.42 6.51
C ASP A 70 0.26 -11.05 7.93
N LEU A 71 0.95 -10.10 8.57
CA LEU A 71 0.58 -9.61 9.90
C LEU A 71 -0.79 -8.90 9.88
N ALA A 72 -1.06 -8.08 8.88
CA ALA A 72 -2.34 -7.39 8.73
C ALA A 72 -3.50 -8.36 8.48
N ALA A 73 -3.24 -9.47 7.80
CA ALA A 73 -4.20 -10.54 7.55
C ALA A 73 -4.40 -11.48 8.76
N GLY A 74 -3.69 -11.26 9.87
CA GLY A 74 -3.71 -12.14 11.05
C GLY A 74 -3.07 -13.51 10.79
N MET A 75 -2.27 -13.64 9.73
CA MET A 75 -1.57 -14.88 9.42
C MET A 75 -0.36 -15.03 10.33
N THR A 76 -0.15 -16.24 10.85
CA THR A 76 1.04 -16.54 11.64
C THR A 76 2.26 -16.58 10.72
N PRO A 77 3.38 -15.93 11.09
CA PRO A 77 4.57 -15.91 10.24
C PRO A 77 5.03 -17.34 9.95
N LYS A 78 5.20 -17.65 8.66
CA LYS A 78 5.49 -18.99 8.20
C LYS A 78 6.88 -19.37 8.68
N LYS A 79 7.04 -20.57 9.27
CA LYS A 79 8.37 -21.06 9.63
C LYS A 79 9.20 -21.20 8.34
N PRO A 80 10.44 -20.68 8.28
CA PRO A 80 11.23 -20.78 7.07
C PRO A 80 11.41 -22.22 6.63
N ALA A 81 11.19 -22.45 5.34
CA ALA A 81 11.66 -23.67 4.70
C ALA A 81 13.21 -23.62 4.70
N PRO A 82 13.90 -24.72 5.03
CA PRO A 82 15.36 -24.74 5.01
C PRO A 82 15.84 -24.55 3.56
N GLY A 83 16.39 -23.37 3.24
CA GLY A 83 17.07 -23.11 1.96
C GLY A 83 16.96 -21.71 1.35
N THR A 84 16.10 -20.81 1.85
CA THR A 84 15.79 -19.52 1.18
C THR A 84 16.49 -18.28 1.74
N ALA A 85 17.64 -18.42 2.41
CA ALA A 85 18.39 -17.26 2.92
C ALA A 85 18.88 -16.38 1.76
N LEU A 86 18.15 -15.29 1.48
CA LEU A 86 18.60 -14.22 0.58
C LEU A 86 19.69 -13.40 1.29
N ALA A 87 20.80 -13.19 0.59
CA ALA A 87 21.98 -12.49 1.11
C ALA A 87 21.64 -11.04 1.53
N PRO A 88 22.28 -10.52 2.60
CA PRO A 88 22.07 -9.16 3.05
C PRO A 88 22.49 -8.15 1.96
N ARG A 89 21.63 -7.16 1.67
CA ARG A 89 21.99 -6.05 0.78
C ARG A 89 22.98 -5.15 1.51
N ALA A 90 24.18 -5.00 0.96
CA ALA A 90 25.16 -4.03 1.39
C ALA A 90 24.60 -2.60 1.24
N GLY A 91 24.94 -1.74 2.19
CA GLY A 91 24.24 -0.51 2.55
C GLY A 91 24.27 0.65 1.56
N VAL A 92 23.56 1.70 1.98
CA VAL A 92 23.82 3.12 1.70
C VAL A 92 23.55 3.89 2.98
#